data_AF-E6X3Q0-F1
#
_entry.id   AF-E6X3Q0-F1
#
_cell.length_a   1.000
_cell.length_b   1.000
_cell.length_c   1.000
_cell.angle_alpha   90.00
_cell.angle_beta   90.00
_cell.angle_gamma   90.00
#
_symmetry.space_group_name_H-M   'P 1'
#
loop_
_entity.id
_entity.type
_entity.pdbx_description
1 polymer ?
#
loop_
_entity_poly.entity_id
_entity_poly.type
_entity_poly.pdbx_seq_one_letter_code
_entity_poly.pdbx_strand_id
1 'polypeptide(L)'
;MKRMMKTFLIIAVCISFNSYAEISKVEKEALIDLYTQTGGQDWDHTWDLNSPVTTWYGVSVKNDRVVKINLFHNNLSGVLPGSIGTFKNLKELNLAFNQLTGELPLEISTLQNLEILKLEMNRLKGSLPENLGQMTALQELTAFNNFLSGEIPNSIGDLKALRTLNLSSNNLKGIIPLSIGKLDQLESLGLFENRLEGELPSELGNLINLKELVLANNQLNGAIPKEVGQLASLQIFQIQNNGFDSFEDIYSLKVSSLLVFDFDNEKIETAPDFKDIKKYTTRMADTKFEDDTNN
;
A
#
# COMPACT_ATOMS: atom_id res chain seq x y z
N MET A 1 25.70 61.59 41.07
CA MET A 1 24.87 60.51 41.62
C MET A 1 23.58 60.48 40.80
N LYS A 2 23.32 59.34 40.13
CA LYS A 2 22.08 58.85 39.47
C LYS A 2 20.82 59.71 39.73
N ARG A 3 19.91 60.04 38.80
CA ARG A 3 19.49 59.41 37.53
C ARG A 3 18.55 60.41 36.84
N MET A 4 18.73 60.69 35.55
CA MET A 4 17.73 61.37 34.71
C MET A 4 16.52 60.43 34.52
N MET A 5 15.30 60.89 34.79
CA MET A 5 14.08 60.26 34.27
C MET A 5 13.82 60.80 32.87
N LYS A 6 14.31 60.07 31.87
CA LYS A 6 13.83 60.19 30.48
C LYS A 6 12.64 59.25 30.29
N THR A 7 11.56 59.85 29.80
CA THR A 7 10.49 59.33 28.95
C THR A 7 10.56 57.84 28.57
N PHE A 8 9.52 57.08 28.89
CA PHE A 8 9.16 55.87 28.15
C PHE A 8 7.78 56.06 27.54
N LEU A 9 7.80 56.37 26.25
CA LEU A 9 6.68 56.24 25.34
C LEU A 9 6.45 54.73 25.15
N ILE A 10 5.31 54.21 25.60
CA ILE A 10 4.90 52.83 25.30
C ILE A 10 4.49 52.84 23.82
N ILE A 11 5.42 52.45 22.95
CA ILE A 11 5.10 52.07 21.58
C ILE A 11 4.44 50.70 21.70
N ALA A 12 3.11 50.67 21.61
CA ALA A 12 2.38 49.44 21.33
C ALA A 12 2.79 48.98 19.93
N VAL A 13 3.79 48.10 19.86
CA VAL A 13 4.05 47.34 18.65
C VAL A 13 2.87 46.38 18.54
N CYS A 14 1.89 46.74 17.72
CA CYS A 14 0.99 45.76 17.12
C CYS A 14 1.85 44.84 16.24
N ILE A 15 2.50 43.86 16.87
CA ILE A 15 2.88 42.66 16.16
C ILE A 15 1.55 42.02 15.84
N SER A 16 1.11 42.16 14.58
CA SER A 16 0.16 41.24 14.01
C SER A 16 0.75 39.85 14.23
N PHE A 17 0.28 39.14 15.25
CA PHE A 17 0.31 37.70 15.20
C PHE A 17 -0.50 37.39 13.95
N ASN A 18 0.20 37.09 12.84
CA ASN A 18 -0.36 36.15 11.89
C ASN A 18 -0.71 34.96 12.77
N SER A 19 -1.99 34.80 13.09
CA SER A 19 -2.48 33.55 13.64
C SER A 19 -2.40 32.57 12.48
N TYR A 20 -1.17 32.11 12.19
CA TYR A 20 -0.97 30.85 11.51
C TYR A 20 -1.78 29.89 12.36
N ALA A 21 -2.84 29.36 11.79
CA ALA A 21 -3.70 28.43 12.49
C ALA A 21 -2.78 27.27 12.91
N GLU A 22 -2.53 27.19 14.22
CA GLU A 22 -1.55 26.26 14.76
C GLU A 22 -2.15 24.87 14.59
N ILE A 23 -1.50 24.05 13.77
CA ILE A 23 -1.83 22.64 13.63
C ILE A 23 -1.92 21.99 15.01
N SER A 24 -2.74 20.95 15.15
CA SER A 24 -2.80 20.15 16.38
C SER A 24 -1.40 19.88 16.94
N LYS A 25 -1.16 20.30 18.19
CA LYS A 25 0.12 20.05 18.88
C LYS A 25 0.50 18.57 18.84
N VAL A 26 -0.49 17.69 19.01
CA VAL A 26 -0.30 16.23 18.99
C VAL A 26 0.09 15.74 17.59
N GLU A 27 -0.48 16.31 16.52
CA GLU A 27 -0.08 15.95 15.15
C GLU A 27 1.31 16.49 14.82
N LYS A 28 1.68 17.68 15.31
CA LYS A 28 3.06 18.18 15.18
C LYS A 28 4.06 17.25 15.88
N GLU A 29 3.74 16.81 17.10
CA GLU A 29 4.57 15.85 17.84
C GLU A 29 4.68 14.51 17.11
N ALA A 30 3.59 13.98 16.54
CA ALA A 30 3.62 12.77 15.73
C ALA A 30 4.46 12.91 14.45
N LEU A 31 4.44 14.08 13.79
CA LEU A 31 5.34 14.34 12.67
C LEU A 31 6.80 14.41 13.12
N ILE A 32 7.10 15.03 14.26
CA ILE A 32 8.46 15.06 14.82
C ILE A 32 8.94 13.65 15.18
N ASP A 33 8.06 12.79 15.69
CA ASP A 33 8.37 11.40 15.96
C ASP A 33 8.66 10.64 14.66
N LEU A 34 7.83 10.80 13.61
CA LEU A 34 8.13 10.28 12.27
C LEU A 34 9.50 10.75 11.76
N TYR A 35 9.78 12.04 11.85
CA TYR A 35 11.07 12.64 11.49
C TYR A 35 12.22 11.97 12.24
N THR A 36 12.09 11.81 13.55
CA THR A 36 13.16 11.27 14.40
C THR A 36 13.40 9.79 14.13
N GLN A 37 12.33 9.00 14.01
CA GLN A 37 12.39 7.54 13.87
C GLN A 37 12.78 7.07 12.47
N THR A 38 12.68 7.97 11.48
CA THR A 38 13.00 7.65 10.09
C THR A 38 14.20 8.42 9.54
N GLY A 39 15.09 8.91 10.42
CA GLY A 39 16.37 9.50 10.00
C GLY A 39 16.24 10.89 9.37
N GLY A 40 15.35 11.73 9.90
CA GLY A 40 14.95 13.02 9.33
C GLY A 40 16.06 13.97 8.94
N GLN A 41 17.20 13.92 9.62
CA GLN A 41 18.37 14.75 9.30
C GLN A 41 19.04 14.36 7.99
N ASP A 42 18.89 13.10 7.56
CA ASP A 42 19.51 12.50 6.37
C ASP A 42 18.52 12.35 5.20
N TRP A 43 17.29 12.86 5.34
CA TRP A 43 16.33 12.91 4.24
C TRP A 43 16.80 13.86 3.14
N ASP A 44 16.48 13.52 1.89
CA ASP A 44 16.78 14.38 0.73
C ASP A 44 16.08 15.75 0.86
N HIS A 45 14.82 15.73 1.29
CA HIS A 45 14.04 16.91 1.65
C HIS A 45 13.69 16.85 3.13
N THR A 46 14.59 17.38 3.96
CA THR A 46 14.42 17.46 5.42
C THR A 46 13.46 18.57 5.83
N TRP A 47 12.86 18.43 7.02
CA TRP A 47 12.01 19.44 7.63
C TRP A 47 12.82 20.35 8.57
N ASP A 48 12.57 21.66 8.48
CA ASP A 48 12.98 22.59 9.54
C ASP A 48 11.94 22.56 10.67
N LEU A 49 12.30 21.90 11.77
CA LEU A 49 11.40 21.72 12.92
C LEU A 49 11.02 23.04 13.62
N ASN A 50 11.75 24.14 13.35
CA ASN A 50 11.43 25.47 13.85
C ASN A 50 10.44 26.23 12.96
N SER A 51 10.23 25.79 11.73
CA SER A 51 9.29 26.39 10.79
C SER A 51 7.86 25.85 10.99
N PRO A 52 6.82 26.59 10.54
CA PRO A 52 5.44 26.10 10.59
C PRO A 52 5.27 24.79 9.82
N VAL A 53 4.50 23.84 10.35
CA VAL A 53 4.28 22.51 9.72
C VAL A 53 3.72 22.62 8.29
N THR A 54 2.98 23.69 7.99
CA THR A 54 2.47 23.97 6.64
C THR A 54 3.56 24.24 5.61
N THR A 55 4.81 24.42 6.04
CA THR A 55 5.99 24.58 5.17
C THR A 55 6.81 23.30 5.02
N TRP A 56 6.48 22.25 5.79
CA TRP A 56 7.23 21.01 5.78
C TRP A 56 6.97 20.24 4.49
N TYR A 57 8.04 19.84 3.81
CA TYR A 57 7.97 19.12 2.54
C TYR A 57 7.04 17.90 2.64
N GLY A 58 6.13 17.75 1.68
CA GLY A 58 5.23 16.61 1.63
C GLY A 58 4.04 16.65 2.59
N VAL A 59 3.95 17.62 3.50
CA VAL A 59 2.85 17.74 4.46
C VAL A 59 1.79 18.70 3.93
N SER A 60 0.53 18.25 3.86
CA SER A 60 -0.61 19.13 3.59
C SER A 60 -1.55 19.18 4.78
N VAL A 61 -1.98 20.39 5.12
CA VAL A 61 -2.85 20.69 6.26
C VAL A 61 -4.15 21.32 5.75
N LYS A 62 -5.29 20.88 6.28
CA LYS A 62 -6.60 21.48 6.03
C LYS A 62 -7.36 21.60 7.35
N ASN A 63 -7.88 22.78 7.66
CA ASN A 63 -8.60 23.04 8.92
C ASN A 63 -7.80 22.57 10.15
N ASP A 64 -6.51 22.92 10.21
CA ASP A 64 -5.60 22.60 11.32
C ASP A 64 -5.39 21.12 11.60
N ARG A 65 -5.60 20.30 10.56
CA ARG A 65 -5.37 18.85 10.57
C ARG A 65 -4.51 18.41 9.41
N VAL A 66 -3.57 17.50 9.66
CA VAL A 66 -2.81 16.84 8.59
C VAL A 66 -3.76 15.98 7.77
N VAL A 67 -3.80 16.22 6.45
CA VAL A 67 -4.64 15.45 5.51
C VAL A 67 -3.84 14.67 4.49
N LYS A 68 -2.56 15.00 4.28
CA LYS A 68 -1.66 14.27 3.39
C LYS A 68 -0.23 14.34 3.91
N ILE A 69 0.46 13.20 3.86
CA ILE A 69 1.90 13.07 4.05
C ILE A 69 2.44 12.34 2.81
N ASN A 70 3.23 13.03 2.00
CA ASN A 70 3.88 12.45 0.82
C ASN A 70 5.40 12.66 0.92
N LEU A 71 6.09 11.61 1.34
CA LEU A 71 7.54 11.53 1.48
C LEU A 71 8.10 10.48 0.51
N PHE A 72 7.47 10.32 -0.65
CA PHE A 72 7.94 9.49 -1.74
C PHE A 72 9.40 9.81 -2.08
N HIS A 73 10.23 8.77 -2.20
CA HIS A 73 11.63 8.90 -2.64
C HIS A 73 12.37 10.03 -1.91
N ASN A 74 12.46 9.91 -0.59
CA ASN A 74 13.01 10.95 0.28
C ASN A 74 14.06 10.44 1.27
N ASN A 75 14.61 9.25 0.99
CA ASN A 75 15.67 8.61 1.76
C ASN A 75 15.30 8.33 3.24
N LEU A 76 14.02 8.11 3.55
CA LEU A 76 13.59 7.71 4.91
C LEU A 76 14.21 6.35 5.27
N SER A 77 14.85 6.24 6.44
CA SER A 77 15.47 5.01 6.93
C SER A 77 15.18 4.81 8.42
N GLY A 78 15.00 3.58 8.90
CA GLY A 78 14.56 3.32 10.27
C GLY A 78 13.16 2.71 10.30
N VAL A 79 12.33 3.03 11.29
CA VAL A 79 11.02 2.38 11.49
C VAL A 79 9.86 3.36 11.42
N LEU A 80 8.71 2.92 10.90
CA LEU A 80 7.48 3.71 10.93
C LEU A 80 6.90 3.71 12.36
N PRO A 81 6.82 4.85 13.06
CA PRO A 81 6.35 4.85 14.45
C PRO A 81 4.84 4.67 14.57
N GLY A 82 4.40 4.10 15.69
CA GLY A 82 2.97 3.97 16.03
C GLY A 82 2.23 5.30 16.18
N SER A 83 2.96 6.41 16.39
CA SER A 83 2.39 7.76 16.39
C SER A 83 1.74 8.14 15.06
N ILE A 84 2.01 7.42 13.96
CA ILE A 84 1.30 7.55 12.68
C ILE A 84 -0.22 7.42 12.85
N GLY A 85 -0.69 6.63 13.82
CA GLY A 85 -2.12 6.48 14.11
C GLY A 85 -2.80 7.75 14.63
N THR A 86 -2.04 8.80 14.94
CA THR A 86 -2.55 10.10 15.43
C THR A 86 -3.33 10.85 14.36
N PHE A 87 -2.98 10.71 13.08
CA PHE A 87 -3.48 11.54 12.00
C PHE A 87 -4.89 11.13 11.53
N LYS A 88 -5.90 11.33 12.38
CA LYS A 88 -7.28 10.85 12.12
C LYS A 88 -7.95 11.45 10.88
N ASN A 89 -7.42 12.54 10.33
CA ASN A 89 -7.93 13.17 9.10
C ASN A 89 -7.06 12.89 7.87
N LEU A 90 -6.03 12.05 8.01
CA LEU A 90 -5.14 11.69 6.93
C LEU A 90 -5.91 10.94 5.85
N LYS A 91 -5.80 11.40 4.61
CA LYS A 91 -6.38 10.79 3.41
C LYS A 91 -5.32 10.10 2.57
N GLU A 92 -4.10 10.60 2.58
CA GLU A 92 -2.99 10.03 1.82
C GLU A 92 -1.73 9.92 2.68
N LEU A 93 -1.17 8.71 2.71
CA LEU A 93 0.15 8.42 3.25
C LEU A 93 0.97 7.74 2.16
N ASN A 94 1.92 8.49 1.60
CA ASN A 94 2.85 7.99 0.60
C ASN A 94 4.28 8.01 1.14
N LEU A 95 4.81 6.81 1.41
CA LEU A 95 6.17 6.57 1.90
C LEU A 95 6.95 5.66 0.95
N ALA A 96 6.48 5.53 -0.29
CA ALA A 96 7.07 4.62 -1.27
C ALA A 96 8.48 5.04 -1.70
N PHE A 97 9.28 4.07 -2.15
CA PHE A 97 10.66 4.26 -2.59
C PHE A 97 11.57 4.86 -1.51
N ASN A 98 11.56 4.27 -0.32
CA ASN A 98 12.44 4.65 0.78
C ASN A 98 13.19 3.42 1.31
N GLN A 99 13.83 3.54 2.46
CA GLN A 99 14.59 2.48 3.13
C GLN A 99 13.97 2.12 4.48
N LEU A 100 12.65 2.26 4.63
CA LEU A 100 11.94 1.92 5.86
C LEU A 100 12.08 0.43 6.16
N THR A 101 12.32 0.11 7.43
CA THR A 101 12.50 -1.23 7.98
C THR A 101 11.50 -1.48 9.12
N GLY A 102 11.56 -2.66 9.71
CA GLY A 102 10.69 -3.01 10.83
C GLY A 102 9.29 -3.39 10.40
N GLU A 103 8.41 -3.57 11.37
CA GLU A 103 7.01 -3.97 11.14
C GLU A 103 6.13 -2.75 10.91
N LEU A 104 4.99 -2.97 10.23
CA LEU A 104 3.94 -1.96 10.20
C LEU A 104 3.33 -1.81 11.60
N PRO A 105 3.28 -0.60 12.17
CA PRO A 105 2.67 -0.41 13.48
C PRO A 105 1.17 -0.72 13.43
N LEU A 106 0.65 -1.42 14.44
CA LEU A 106 -0.78 -1.80 14.53
C LEU A 106 -1.70 -0.56 14.51
N GLU A 107 -1.19 0.58 14.96
CA GLU A 107 -1.86 1.87 14.96
C GLU A 107 -2.20 2.39 13.56
N ILE A 108 -1.55 1.90 12.49
CA ILE A 108 -1.87 2.30 11.11
C ILE A 108 -3.34 2.00 10.76
N SER A 109 -3.87 0.89 11.28
CA SER A 109 -5.26 0.47 11.10
C SER A 109 -6.28 1.43 11.73
N THR A 110 -5.82 2.35 12.58
CA THR A 110 -6.68 3.35 13.22
C THR A 110 -6.95 4.58 12.33
N LEU A 111 -6.35 4.63 11.13
CA LEU A 111 -6.51 5.69 10.14
C LEU A 111 -7.73 5.43 9.25
N GLN A 112 -8.92 5.54 9.83
CA GLN A 112 -10.19 5.18 9.18
C GLN A 112 -10.56 6.07 7.98
N ASN A 113 -9.97 7.27 7.89
CA ASN A 113 -10.18 8.21 6.77
C ASN A 113 -9.11 8.10 5.68
N LEU A 114 -8.14 7.19 5.82
CA LEU A 114 -7.07 7.02 4.84
C LEU A 114 -7.64 6.38 3.57
N GLU A 115 -7.43 7.05 2.44
CA GLU A 115 -7.89 6.63 1.12
C GLU A 115 -6.74 5.99 0.32
N ILE A 116 -5.51 6.46 0.52
CA ILE A 116 -4.33 6.00 -0.22
C ILE A 116 -3.20 5.68 0.76
N LEU A 117 -2.70 4.45 0.71
CA LEU A 117 -1.53 3.98 1.45
C LEU A 117 -0.50 3.39 0.49
N LYS A 118 0.64 4.07 0.33
CA LYS A 118 1.75 3.65 -0.53
C LYS A 118 3.00 3.39 0.30
N LEU A 119 3.47 2.15 0.23
CA LEU A 119 4.58 1.59 1.03
C LEU A 119 5.55 0.79 0.15
N GLU A 120 5.32 0.74 -1.16
CA GLU A 120 6.14 -0.04 -2.08
C GLU A 120 7.61 0.38 -2.07
N MET A 121 8.50 -0.55 -2.45
CA MET A 121 9.93 -0.29 -2.58
C MET A 121 10.53 0.23 -1.25
N ASN A 122 10.38 -0.58 -0.20
CA ASN A 122 10.97 -0.38 1.12
C ASN A 122 11.56 -1.73 1.60
N ARG A 123 11.93 -1.82 2.88
CA ARG A 123 12.44 -3.04 3.54
C ARG A 123 11.56 -3.42 4.73
N LEU A 124 10.25 -3.14 4.65
CA LEU A 124 9.29 -3.47 5.70
C LEU A 124 9.16 -5.00 5.85
N LYS A 125 9.02 -5.47 7.08
CA LYS A 125 8.93 -6.90 7.42
C LYS A 125 7.77 -7.17 8.37
N GLY A 126 7.64 -8.41 8.83
CA GLY A 126 6.54 -8.83 9.72
C GLY A 126 5.23 -9.00 8.96
N SER A 127 4.14 -9.16 9.69
CA SER A 127 2.81 -9.42 9.12
C SER A 127 2.05 -8.14 8.80
N LEU A 128 1.10 -8.22 7.87
CA LEU A 128 0.04 -7.21 7.78
C LEU A 128 -0.79 -7.20 9.09
N PRO A 129 -1.18 -6.03 9.62
CA PRO A 129 -1.98 -5.99 10.84
C PRO A 129 -3.31 -6.74 10.72
N GLU A 130 -3.67 -7.56 11.70
CA GLU A 130 -4.94 -8.32 11.69
C GLU A 130 -6.18 -7.42 11.61
N ASN A 131 -6.08 -6.18 12.11
CA ASN A 131 -7.14 -5.19 12.11
C ASN A 131 -7.12 -4.26 10.88
N LEU A 132 -6.39 -4.59 9.82
CA LEU A 132 -6.30 -3.78 8.59
C LEU A 132 -7.67 -3.38 8.03
N GLY A 133 -8.67 -4.27 8.14
CA GLY A 133 -10.05 -4.00 7.75
C GLY A 133 -10.75 -2.80 8.42
N GLN A 134 -10.16 -2.22 9.47
CA GLN A 134 -10.66 -0.98 10.10
C GLN A 134 -10.47 0.26 9.22
N MET A 135 -9.60 0.22 8.21
CA MET A 135 -9.31 1.32 7.29
C MET A 135 -10.37 1.43 6.20
N THR A 136 -11.64 1.59 6.58
CA THR A 136 -12.79 1.41 5.68
C THR A 136 -12.88 2.39 4.51
N ALA A 137 -12.18 3.53 4.57
CA ALA A 137 -12.07 4.48 3.46
C ALA A 137 -10.98 4.13 2.43
N LEU A 138 -10.16 3.10 2.67
CA LEU A 138 -8.99 2.79 1.87
C LEU A 138 -9.39 2.33 0.46
N GLN A 139 -8.87 3.03 -0.54
CA GLN A 139 -9.10 2.79 -1.97
C GLN A 139 -7.88 2.19 -2.64
N GLU A 140 -6.68 2.55 -2.19
CA GLU A 140 -5.42 2.05 -2.75
C GLU A 140 -4.47 1.62 -1.62
N LEU A 141 -4.05 0.35 -1.69
CA LEU A 141 -2.99 -0.20 -0.85
C LEU A 141 -1.91 -0.82 -1.74
N THR A 142 -0.75 -0.18 -1.79
CA THR A 142 0.43 -0.68 -2.51
C THR A 142 1.59 -0.87 -1.53
N ALA A 143 2.12 -2.09 -1.45
CA ALA A 143 3.23 -2.45 -0.58
C ALA A 143 4.18 -3.46 -1.24
N PHE A 144 4.24 -3.45 -2.58
CA PHE A 144 5.08 -4.38 -3.33
C PHE A 144 6.58 -4.12 -3.12
N ASN A 145 7.42 -5.12 -3.38
CA ASN A 145 8.87 -5.04 -3.15
C ASN A 145 9.20 -4.62 -1.71
N ASN A 146 8.83 -5.48 -0.76
CA ASN A 146 9.19 -5.42 0.65
C ASN A 146 9.54 -6.84 1.14
N PHE A 147 9.72 -7.00 2.45
CA PHE A 147 9.93 -8.29 3.12
C PHE A 147 8.73 -8.70 3.98
N LEU A 148 7.52 -8.20 3.68
CA LEU A 148 6.30 -8.55 4.42
C LEU A 148 6.07 -10.07 4.38
N SER A 149 5.56 -10.62 5.46
CA SER A 149 5.47 -12.07 5.69
C SER A 149 4.16 -12.41 6.39
N GLY A 150 3.97 -13.68 6.76
CA GLY A 150 2.71 -14.13 7.36
C GLY A 150 1.58 -14.25 6.34
N GLU A 151 0.36 -14.37 6.83
CA GLU A 151 -0.83 -14.55 6.01
C GLU A 151 -1.46 -13.20 5.64
N ILE A 152 -2.21 -13.18 4.53
CA ILE A 152 -3.10 -12.05 4.24
C ILE A 152 -4.28 -12.12 5.23
N PRO A 153 -4.49 -11.12 6.07
CA PRO A 153 -5.49 -11.20 7.14
C PRO A 153 -6.91 -11.26 6.57
N ASN A 154 -7.78 -12.06 7.18
CA ASN A 154 -9.18 -12.17 6.77
C ASN A 154 -9.93 -10.83 6.76
N SER A 155 -9.52 -9.87 7.60
CA SER A 155 -10.09 -8.52 7.65
C SER A 155 -9.87 -7.69 6.39
N ILE A 156 -9.00 -8.13 5.46
CA ILE A 156 -8.82 -7.47 4.16
C ILE A 156 -10.16 -7.31 3.43
N GLY A 157 -11.07 -8.28 3.58
CA GLY A 157 -12.39 -8.27 2.95
C GLY A 157 -13.34 -7.20 3.49
N ASP A 158 -12.98 -6.48 4.55
CA ASP A 158 -13.78 -5.38 5.12
C ASP A 158 -13.45 -4.02 4.48
N LEU A 159 -12.40 -3.93 3.66
CA LEU A 159 -11.99 -2.73 2.92
C LEU A 159 -12.89 -2.45 1.69
N LYS A 160 -14.17 -2.16 1.91
CA LYS A 160 -15.18 -2.05 0.83
C LYS A 160 -14.91 -0.99 -0.22
N ALA A 161 -14.10 0.02 0.08
CA ALA A 161 -13.73 1.06 -0.88
C ALA A 161 -12.52 0.67 -1.76
N LEU A 162 -11.86 -0.47 -1.49
CA LEU A 162 -10.59 -0.82 -2.10
C LEU A 162 -10.74 -1.12 -3.59
N ARG A 163 -9.99 -0.38 -4.41
CA ARG A 163 -9.88 -0.52 -5.86
C ARG A 163 -8.58 -1.18 -6.28
N THR A 164 -7.51 -0.96 -5.53
CA THR A 164 -6.18 -1.49 -5.84
C THR A 164 -5.56 -2.10 -4.59
N LEU A 165 -5.21 -3.38 -4.70
CA LEU A 165 -4.41 -4.10 -3.72
C LEU A 165 -3.19 -4.68 -4.43
N ASN A 166 -1.99 -4.20 -4.10
CA ASN A 166 -0.75 -4.74 -4.64
C ASN A 166 0.23 -5.08 -3.51
N LEU A 167 0.41 -6.37 -3.27
CA LEU A 167 1.31 -6.96 -2.27
C LEU A 167 2.42 -7.81 -2.94
N SER A 168 2.67 -7.58 -4.21
CA SER A 168 3.61 -8.37 -5.01
C SER A 168 5.04 -8.34 -4.48
N SER A 169 5.84 -9.36 -4.77
CA SER A 169 7.27 -9.45 -4.44
C SER A 169 7.52 -9.22 -2.94
N ASN A 170 6.91 -10.09 -2.12
CA ASN A 170 7.03 -10.15 -0.68
C ASN A 170 7.30 -11.61 -0.23
N ASN A 171 7.19 -11.90 1.06
CA ASN A 171 7.30 -13.24 1.65
C ASN A 171 5.95 -13.72 2.25
N LEU A 172 4.82 -13.24 1.74
CA LEU A 172 3.49 -13.64 2.21
C LEU A 172 3.25 -15.13 1.93
N LYS A 173 2.56 -15.81 2.84
CA LYS A 173 2.33 -17.26 2.81
C LYS A 173 0.88 -17.62 3.16
N GLY A 174 0.57 -18.90 3.10
CA GLY A 174 -0.78 -19.41 3.36
C GLY A 174 -1.71 -19.20 2.17
N ILE A 175 -3.01 -19.34 2.41
CA ILE A 175 -4.03 -19.27 1.36
C ILE A 175 -4.43 -17.82 1.05
N ILE A 176 -4.97 -17.61 -0.16
CA ILE A 176 -5.71 -16.39 -0.48
C ILE A 176 -7.02 -16.43 0.32
N PRO A 177 -7.28 -15.50 1.25
CA PRO A 177 -8.47 -15.57 2.10
C PRO A 177 -9.75 -15.38 1.29
N LEU A 178 -10.76 -16.22 1.57
CA LEU A 178 -12.07 -16.18 0.90
C LEU A 178 -12.74 -14.80 0.99
N SER A 179 -12.40 -14.03 2.04
CA SER A 179 -12.94 -12.69 2.28
C SER A 179 -12.53 -11.67 1.21
N ILE A 180 -11.47 -11.91 0.42
CA ILE A 180 -11.10 -11.06 -0.72
C ILE A 180 -12.27 -10.95 -1.71
N GLY A 181 -13.05 -12.01 -1.90
CA GLY A 181 -14.23 -11.99 -2.77
C GLY A 181 -15.33 -11.01 -2.34
N LYS A 182 -15.21 -10.38 -1.17
CA LYS A 182 -16.15 -9.35 -0.70
C LYS A 182 -15.75 -7.92 -1.12
N LEU A 183 -14.66 -7.74 -1.86
CA LEU A 183 -14.14 -6.45 -2.33
C LEU A 183 -14.74 -6.07 -3.68
N ASP A 184 -16.04 -5.79 -3.71
CA ASP A 184 -16.80 -5.56 -4.94
C ASP A 184 -16.33 -4.35 -5.79
N GLN A 185 -15.58 -3.41 -5.21
CA GLN A 185 -14.95 -2.28 -5.92
C GLN A 185 -13.56 -2.60 -6.49
N LEU A 186 -12.99 -3.79 -6.22
CA LEU A 186 -11.61 -4.09 -6.58
C LEU A 186 -11.44 -4.18 -8.10
N GLU A 187 -10.46 -3.43 -8.61
CA GLU A 187 -10.12 -3.36 -10.04
C GLU A 187 -8.76 -4.03 -10.31
N SER A 188 -7.85 -4.04 -9.35
CA SER A 188 -6.51 -4.63 -9.49
C SER A 188 -6.10 -5.40 -8.24
N LEU A 189 -5.77 -6.68 -8.43
CA LEU A 189 -5.22 -7.57 -7.40
C LEU A 189 -3.85 -8.10 -7.86
N GLY A 190 -2.78 -7.59 -7.25
CA GLY A 190 -1.41 -8.04 -7.47
C GLY A 190 -0.84 -8.78 -6.26
N LEU A 191 -0.57 -10.07 -6.43
CA LEU A 191 0.04 -10.97 -5.44
C LEU A 191 1.25 -11.73 -6.01
N PHE A 192 1.80 -11.23 -7.13
CA PHE A 192 2.94 -11.82 -7.83
C PHE A 192 4.11 -12.08 -6.88
N GLU A 193 4.88 -13.14 -7.09
CA GLU A 193 6.13 -13.44 -6.36
C GLU A 193 5.98 -13.39 -4.83
N ASN A 194 5.21 -14.34 -4.32
CA ASN A 194 5.06 -14.61 -2.89
C ASN A 194 5.22 -16.12 -2.63
N ARG A 195 4.81 -16.58 -1.45
CA ARG A 195 4.78 -18.00 -1.04
C ARG A 195 3.34 -18.45 -0.77
N LEU A 196 2.37 -17.88 -1.49
CA LEU A 196 0.96 -18.22 -1.34
C LEU A 196 0.72 -19.64 -1.87
N GLU A 197 -0.12 -20.39 -1.18
CA GLU A 197 -0.38 -21.81 -1.45
C GLU A 197 -1.87 -22.13 -1.43
N GLY A 198 -2.22 -23.38 -1.74
CA GLY A 198 -3.60 -23.86 -1.80
C GLY A 198 -4.30 -23.50 -3.11
N GLU A 199 -5.61 -23.77 -3.14
CA GLU A 199 -6.46 -23.56 -4.31
C GLU A 199 -6.88 -22.09 -4.45
N LEU A 200 -7.18 -21.68 -5.68
CA LEU A 200 -7.74 -20.36 -5.95
C LEU A 200 -9.21 -20.33 -5.47
N PRO A 201 -9.63 -19.40 -4.60
CA PRO A 201 -11.00 -19.41 -4.10
C PRO A 201 -12.00 -18.94 -5.16
N SER A 202 -13.12 -19.66 -5.31
CA SER A 202 -14.17 -19.33 -6.27
C SER A 202 -14.84 -17.99 -5.96
N GLU A 203 -14.76 -17.51 -4.71
CA GLU A 203 -15.23 -16.18 -4.30
C GLU A 203 -14.53 -15.04 -5.04
N LEU A 204 -13.35 -15.24 -5.65
CA LEU A 204 -12.75 -14.24 -6.55
C LEU A 204 -13.63 -13.92 -7.75
N GLY A 205 -14.50 -14.83 -8.17
CA GLY A 205 -15.49 -14.56 -9.21
C GLY A 205 -16.55 -13.52 -8.85
N ASN A 206 -16.66 -13.13 -7.57
CA ASN A 206 -17.53 -12.04 -7.13
C ASN A 206 -16.96 -10.64 -7.45
N LEU A 207 -15.68 -10.55 -7.82
CA LEU A 207 -14.98 -9.30 -8.11
C LEU A 207 -15.30 -8.81 -9.53
N ILE A 208 -16.56 -8.46 -9.78
CA ILE A 208 -17.08 -8.15 -11.12
C ILE A 208 -16.37 -6.95 -11.81
N ASN A 209 -15.70 -6.09 -11.04
CA ASN A 209 -14.96 -4.93 -11.52
C ASN A 209 -13.46 -5.23 -11.76
N LEU A 210 -13.00 -6.45 -11.46
CA LEU A 210 -11.58 -6.82 -11.54
C LEU A 210 -11.10 -6.81 -12.99
N LYS A 211 -10.05 -6.03 -13.24
CA LYS A 211 -9.38 -5.88 -14.53
C LYS A 211 -8.03 -6.57 -14.54
N GLU A 212 -7.34 -6.59 -13.41
CA GLU A 212 -6.01 -7.17 -13.28
C GLU A 212 -5.95 -8.18 -12.14
N LEU A 213 -5.58 -9.42 -12.47
CA LEU A 213 -5.34 -10.50 -11.52
C LEU A 213 -3.94 -11.10 -11.79
N VAL A 214 -2.99 -10.74 -10.94
CA VAL A 214 -1.57 -11.13 -11.10
C VAL A 214 -1.15 -11.99 -9.91
N LEU A 215 -1.05 -13.30 -10.14
CA LEU A 215 -0.77 -14.33 -9.14
C LEU A 215 0.48 -15.17 -9.46
N ALA A 216 1.17 -14.86 -10.56
CA ALA A 216 2.32 -15.61 -11.02
C ALA A 216 3.44 -15.69 -9.98
N ASN A 217 4.29 -16.72 -10.08
CA ASN A 217 5.37 -17.00 -9.13
C ASN A 217 4.87 -17.21 -7.68
N ASN A 218 4.01 -18.21 -7.47
CA ASN A 218 3.55 -18.63 -6.16
C ASN A 218 3.55 -20.18 -6.07
N GLN A 219 2.93 -20.74 -5.03
CA GLN A 219 2.75 -22.18 -4.80
C GLN A 219 1.26 -22.57 -4.87
N LEU A 220 0.44 -21.77 -5.55
CA LEU A 220 -0.99 -22.04 -5.75
C LEU A 220 -1.18 -23.30 -6.60
N ASN A 221 -2.22 -24.07 -6.38
CA ASN A 221 -2.43 -25.36 -7.04
C ASN A 221 -3.91 -25.68 -7.29
N GLY A 222 -4.14 -26.85 -7.89
CA GLY A 222 -5.48 -27.34 -8.23
C GLY A 222 -6.05 -26.73 -9.50
N ALA A 223 -7.37 -26.80 -9.63
CA ALA A 223 -8.10 -26.28 -10.77
C ALA A 223 -8.38 -24.78 -10.62
N ILE A 224 -8.37 -24.05 -11.73
CA ILE A 224 -8.84 -22.66 -11.78
C ILE A 224 -10.37 -22.67 -11.77
N PRO A 225 -11.03 -22.05 -10.77
CA PRO A 225 -12.49 -22.04 -10.67
C PRO A 225 -13.15 -21.40 -11.88
N LYS A 226 -14.28 -21.97 -12.33
CA LYS A 226 -15.05 -21.41 -13.45
C LYS A 226 -15.53 -19.99 -13.17
N GLU A 227 -15.79 -19.65 -11.91
CA GLU A 227 -16.24 -18.32 -11.49
C GLU A 227 -15.19 -17.24 -11.81
N VAL A 228 -13.89 -17.57 -11.67
CA VAL A 228 -12.78 -16.67 -12.05
C VAL A 228 -12.71 -16.54 -13.57
N GLY A 229 -12.92 -17.64 -14.30
CA GLY A 229 -12.98 -17.61 -15.77
C GLY A 229 -14.11 -16.72 -16.33
N GLN A 230 -15.20 -16.55 -15.56
CA GLN A 230 -16.39 -15.78 -15.96
C GLN A 230 -16.30 -14.26 -15.71
N LEU A 231 -15.20 -13.77 -15.13
CA LEU A 231 -14.97 -12.35 -14.87
C LEU A 231 -14.92 -11.55 -16.18
N ALA A 232 -16.00 -10.81 -16.46
CA ALA A 232 -16.19 -10.12 -17.74
C ALA A 232 -15.29 -8.88 -17.93
N SER A 233 -14.80 -8.32 -16.84
CA SER A 233 -13.96 -7.12 -16.83
C SER A 233 -12.47 -7.44 -16.88
N LEU A 234 -12.09 -8.71 -16.75
CA LEU A 234 -10.70 -9.14 -16.60
C LEU A 234 -9.94 -8.94 -17.92
N GLN A 235 -8.83 -8.20 -17.84
CA GLN A 235 -7.98 -7.83 -18.97
C GLN A 235 -6.59 -8.44 -18.84
N ILE A 236 -6.05 -8.50 -17.62
CA ILE A 236 -4.74 -9.09 -17.33
C ILE A 236 -4.95 -10.24 -16.37
N PHE A 237 -4.60 -11.45 -16.81
CA PHE A 237 -4.62 -12.65 -15.98
C PHE A 237 -3.25 -13.33 -16.05
N GLN A 238 -2.49 -13.34 -14.95
CA GLN A 238 -1.15 -13.92 -14.92
C GLN A 238 -1.04 -14.91 -13.78
N ILE A 239 -0.87 -16.18 -14.13
CA ILE A 239 -0.89 -17.32 -13.19
C ILE A 239 0.27 -18.28 -13.39
N GLN A 240 1.16 -18.00 -14.35
CA GLN A 240 2.34 -18.81 -14.65
C GLN A 240 3.24 -19.01 -13.42
N ASN A 241 4.06 -20.06 -13.45
CA ASN A 241 4.92 -20.48 -12.35
C ASN A 241 4.12 -20.71 -11.06
N ASN A 242 3.10 -21.55 -11.16
CA ASN A 242 2.33 -22.11 -10.06
C ASN A 242 2.15 -23.63 -10.27
N GLY A 243 1.38 -24.27 -9.40
CA GLY A 243 0.97 -25.67 -9.46
C GLY A 243 -0.42 -25.91 -10.04
N PHE A 244 -1.02 -24.96 -10.78
CA PHE A 244 -2.31 -25.18 -11.43
C PHE A 244 -2.24 -26.30 -12.48
N ASP A 245 -3.22 -27.19 -12.48
CA ASP A 245 -3.26 -28.38 -13.35
C ASP A 245 -4.39 -28.36 -14.39
N SER A 246 -5.42 -27.55 -14.17
CA SER A 246 -6.63 -27.55 -14.99
C SER A 246 -7.47 -26.28 -14.82
N PHE A 247 -8.46 -26.11 -15.70
CA PHE A 247 -9.60 -25.23 -15.48
C PHE A 247 -10.80 -26.10 -15.13
N GLU A 248 -11.60 -25.70 -14.14
CA GLU A 248 -12.85 -26.43 -13.83
C GLU A 248 -13.81 -26.45 -15.03
N ASP A 249 -13.89 -25.32 -15.76
CA ASP A 249 -14.60 -25.21 -17.02
C ASP A 249 -13.89 -24.21 -17.93
N ILE A 250 -13.09 -24.72 -18.86
CA ILE A 250 -12.33 -23.89 -19.79
C ILE A 250 -13.19 -23.11 -20.78
N TYR A 251 -14.41 -23.60 -21.06
CA TYR A 251 -15.35 -22.94 -21.97
C TYR A 251 -16.03 -21.73 -21.30
N SER A 252 -15.93 -21.62 -19.97
CA SER A 252 -16.43 -20.47 -19.22
C SER A 252 -15.50 -19.26 -19.25
N LEU A 253 -14.26 -19.44 -19.71
CA LEU A 253 -13.27 -18.38 -19.78
C LEU A 253 -13.70 -17.31 -20.79
N LYS A 254 -13.95 -16.09 -20.31
CA LYS A 254 -14.25 -14.94 -21.17
C LYS A 254 -12.99 -14.38 -21.82
N VAL A 255 -12.43 -15.13 -22.76
CA VAL A 255 -11.19 -14.77 -23.47
C VAL A 255 -11.28 -13.45 -24.24
N SER A 256 -12.48 -13.00 -24.61
CA SER A 256 -12.68 -11.78 -25.39
C SER A 256 -12.35 -10.49 -24.64
N SER A 257 -12.33 -10.50 -23.30
CA SER A 257 -11.92 -9.35 -22.50
C SER A 257 -10.42 -9.34 -22.19
N LEU A 258 -9.74 -10.49 -22.33
CA LEU A 258 -8.33 -10.65 -21.97
C LEU A 258 -7.41 -10.02 -23.02
N LEU A 259 -6.58 -9.08 -22.54
CA LEU A 259 -5.49 -8.48 -23.29
C LEU A 259 -4.19 -9.25 -23.09
N VAL A 260 -3.99 -9.76 -21.86
CA VAL A 260 -2.83 -10.53 -21.44
C VAL A 260 -3.31 -11.74 -20.67
N PHE A 261 -2.88 -12.92 -21.12
CA PHE A 261 -3.06 -14.16 -20.38
C PHE A 261 -1.77 -14.97 -20.42
N ASP A 262 -1.16 -15.16 -19.25
CA ASP A 262 0.06 -15.93 -19.10
C ASP A 262 -0.13 -17.08 -18.10
N PHE A 263 0.18 -18.29 -18.55
CA PHE A 263 -0.02 -19.55 -17.84
C PHE A 263 0.99 -20.61 -18.31
N ASP A 264 1.22 -21.62 -17.48
CA ASP A 264 2.16 -22.71 -17.77
C ASP A 264 1.61 -23.66 -18.85
N ASN A 265 1.95 -23.41 -20.12
CA ASN A 265 1.44 -24.17 -21.29
C ASN A 265 1.70 -25.69 -21.21
N GLU A 266 2.68 -26.14 -20.42
CA GLU A 266 3.04 -27.55 -20.32
C GLU A 266 2.14 -28.35 -19.37
N LYS A 267 1.30 -27.68 -18.56
CA LYS A 267 0.48 -28.32 -17.51
C LYS A 267 -1.00 -28.41 -17.83
N ILE A 268 -1.52 -27.61 -18.75
CA ILE A 268 -2.96 -27.54 -19.05
C ILE A 268 -3.21 -28.18 -20.43
N GLU A 269 -3.68 -29.44 -20.44
CA GLU A 269 -3.85 -30.26 -21.66
C GLU A 269 -4.88 -29.72 -22.66
N THR A 270 -5.76 -28.80 -22.24
CA THR A 270 -6.68 -28.09 -23.12
C THR A 270 -6.38 -26.59 -23.01
N ALA A 271 -5.86 -25.98 -24.06
CA ALA A 271 -5.66 -24.54 -24.12
C ALA A 271 -6.51 -23.99 -25.28
N PRO A 272 -7.45 -23.05 -25.06
CA PRO A 272 -8.21 -22.45 -26.14
C PRO A 272 -7.28 -21.75 -27.14
N ASP A 273 -7.71 -21.61 -28.39
CA ASP A 273 -6.89 -21.03 -29.49
C ASP A 273 -6.63 -19.53 -29.22
N PHE A 274 -5.53 -19.21 -28.53
CA PHE A 274 -5.14 -17.87 -28.06
C PHE A 274 -4.56 -16.94 -29.14
N LYS A 275 -4.93 -17.11 -30.42
CA LYS A 275 -4.31 -16.38 -31.55
C LYS A 275 -4.28 -14.85 -31.42
N ASP A 276 -5.17 -14.27 -30.61
CA ASP A 276 -5.28 -12.82 -30.41
C ASP A 276 -4.81 -12.33 -29.02
N ILE A 277 -4.41 -13.22 -28.10
CA ILE A 277 -3.94 -12.82 -26.76
C ILE A 277 -2.42 -12.69 -26.77
N LYS A 278 -1.92 -11.50 -26.43
CA LYS A 278 -0.48 -11.27 -26.32
C LYS A 278 0.05 -11.97 -25.07
N LYS A 279 0.97 -12.93 -25.25
CA LYS A 279 1.87 -13.38 -24.17
C LYS A 279 2.80 -12.23 -23.84
N TYR A 280 2.51 -11.51 -22.76
CA TYR A 280 3.45 -10.54 -22.19
C TYR A 280 4.03 -11.10 -20.91
N THR A 281 5.35 -11.26 -20.91
CA THR A 281 6.16 -11.25 -19.69
C THR A 281 6.15 -9.83 -19.14
N THR A 282 5.26 -9.54 -18.18
CA THR A 282 5.24 -8.20 -17.58
C THR A 282 6.51 -8.00 -16.76
N ARG A 283 7.40 -7.13 -17.24
CA ARG A 283 8.55 -6.57 -16.51
C ARG A 283 8.09 -5.60 -15.39
N MET A 284 7.24 -6.04 -14.48
CA MET A 284 6.82 -5.20 -13.32
C MET A 284 7.71 -5.40 -12.08
N ALA A 285 8.72 -6.29 -12.12
CA ALA A 285 9.49 -6.70 -10.95
C ALA A 285 11.01 -6.82 -11.18
N ASP A 286 11.58 -6.12 -12.16
CA ASP A 286 13.03 -6.12 -12.36
C ASP A 286 13.72 -5.20 -11.32
N THR A 287 13.73 -5.64 -10.05
CA THR A 287 14.79 -5.50 -9.03
C THR A 287 14.18 -5.58 -7.63
N LYS A 288 14.16 -6.79 -7.04
CA LYS A 288 14.03 -6.95 -5.59
C LYS A 288 15.29 -6.38 -4.93
N PHE A 289 15.17 -5.62 -3.86
CA PHE A 289 16.33 -5.28 -3.04
C PHE A 289 16.92 -6.59 -2.48
N GLU A 290 18.18 -6.88 -2.82
CA GLU A 290 18.91 -7.96 -2.16
C GLU A 290 19.06 -7.60 -0.67
N ASP A 291 18.71 -8.54 0.20
CA ASP A 291 18.87 -8.38 1.64
C ASP A 291 20.36 -8.50 1.97
N ASP A 292 21.05 -7.36 2.02
CA ASP A 292 22.49 -7.26 2.35
C ASP A 292 22.82 -7.67 3.80
N THR A 293 21.88 -8.23 4.59
CA THR A 293 22.12 -8.59 6.00
C THR A 293 22.86 -9.92 6.22
N ASN A 294 23.40 -10.55 5.17
CA ASN A 294 24.37 -11.64 5.30
C ASN A 294 25.82 -11.12 5.28
N ASN A 295 26.24 -10.45 6.35
CA ASN A 295 27.64 -10.34 6.76
C ASN A 295 27.76 -10.09 8.27
#